data_AF-B7KMU3-F1
#
_entry.id   AF-B7KMU3-F1
#
_cell.length_a   1.000
_cell.length_b   1.000
_cell.length_c   1.000
_cell.angle_alpha   90.00
_cell.angle_beta   90.00
_cell.angle_gamma   90.00
#
_symmetry.space_group_name_H-M   'P 1'
#
loop_
_entity.id
_entity.type
_entity.pdbx_description
1 polymer ?
#
loop_
_entity_poly.entity_id
_entity_poly.type
_entity_poly.pdbx_seq_one_letter_code
_entity_poly.pdbx_strand_id
1 'polypeptide(L)'
;MTKIFSIRKPRRLSSPTGEKNNISDIKNLDRRSYQVFERLRDSLIDNHRNWFLIIEPDSEDYFLDKDELVAYQKAREKYPQGKFFFFRINETGVSGRI
;
A
#
# COMPACT_ATOMS: atom_id res chain seq x y z
N MET A 1 -0.69 42.52 11.68
CA MET A 1 0.13 41.87 10.64
C MET A 1 -0.05 40.37 10.77
N THR A 2 -0.69 39.76 9.78
CA THR A 2 -1.21 38.38 9.81
C THR A 2 -0.32 37.46 9.01
N LYS A 3 0.08 36.31 9.58
CA LYS A 3 -0.07 34.98 8.93
C LYS A 3 0.33 33.85 9.88
N ILE A 4 -0.68 33.12 10.34
CA ILE A 4 -0.59 31.80 10.96
C ILE A 4 -0.25 30.80 9.85
N PHE A 5 0.89 30.13 9.93
CA PHE A 5 1.27 29.10 8.96
C PHE A 5 0.84 27.70 9.43
N SER A 6 0.09 27.06 8.54
CA SER A 6 -0.01 25.62 8.33
C SER A 6 -0.72 24.78 9.40
N ILE A 7 -2.04 24.72 9.27
CA ILE A 7 -2.85 23.60 9.75
C ILE A 7 -2.31 22.34 9.08
N ARG A 8 -1.59 21.49 9.82
CA ARG A 8 -1.35 20.10 9.41
C ARG A 8 -2.71 19.42 9.28
N LYS A 9 -3.22 19.28 8.05
CA LYS A 9 -4.39 18.42 7.81
C LYS A 9 -3.95 16.97 8.06
N PRO A 10 -4.53 16.24 9.04
CA PRO A 10 -4.32 14.81 9.13
C PRO A 10 -4.80 14.15 7.82
N ARG A 11 -4.03 13.15 7.41
CA ARG A 11 -4.27 12.18 6.33
C ARG A 11 -5.78 12.04 6.07
N ARG A 12 -6.23 12.25 4.82
CA ARG A 12 -7.65 12.15 4.43
C ARG A 12 -8.21 10.79 4.89
N LEU A 13 -8.86 10.77 6.03
CA LEU A 13 -9.99 9.86 6.27
C LEU A 13 -11.13 10.48 5.45
N SER A 14 -11.63 9.71 4.49
CA SER A 14 -12.64 10.09 3.51
C SER A 14 -13.85 10.80 4.12
N SER A 15 -14.35 11.82 3.40
CA SER A 15 -15.59 12.54 3.64
C SER A 15 -16.81 11.60 3.83
N PRO A 16 -17.85 11.99 4.60
CA PRO A 16 -18.92 11.10 5.01
C PRO A 16 -19.98 10.98 3.90
N THR A 17 -19.80 10.06 2.97
CA THR A 17 -20.92 9.50 2.19
C THR A 17 -20.54 8.09 1.72
N GLY A 18 -21.13 7.04 2.32
CA GLY A 18 -20.95 5.65 1.87
C GLY A 18 -20.57 4.62 2.94
N GLU A 19 -21.04 4.76 4.18
CA GLU A 19 -20.85 3.73 5.22
C GLU A 19 -21.77 2.53 4.96
N LYS A 20 -21.29 1.55 4.19
CA LYS A 20 -21.69 0.11 4.25
C LYS A 20 -20.83 -0.80 3.35
N ASN A 21 -20.17 -0.28 2.32
CA ASN A 21 -19.34 -1.08 1.38
C ASN A 21 -17.83 -1.12 1.72
N ASN A 22 -17.38 -0.34 2.71
CA ASN A 22 -15.95 -0.09 2.93
C ASN A 22 -15.16 -1.32 3.45
N ILE A 23 -15.77 -2.15 4.30
CA ILE A 23 -15.08 -3.30 4.91
C ILE A 23 -14.91 -4.45 3.91
N SER A 24 -15.92 -4.72 3.08
CA SER A 24 -15.85 -5.75 2.03
C SER A 24 -14.82 -5.41 0.97
N ASP A 25 -14.75 -4.13 0.59
CA ASP A 25 -13.80 -3.64 -0.41
C ASP A 25 -12.36 -3.74 0.09
N ILE A 26 -12.10 -3.35 1.35
CA ILE A 26 -10.78 -3.50 1.98
C ILE A 26 -10.39 -4.98 2.10
N LYS A 27 -11.33 -5.85 2.52
CA LYS A 27 -11.07 -7.28 2.65
C LYS A 27 -10.78 -7.94 1.29
N ASN A 28 -11.48 -7.53 0.24
CA ASN A 28 -11.24 -8.04 -1.10
C ASN A 28 -9.90 -7.55 -1.66
N LEU A 29 -9.54 -6.29 -1.40
CA LEU A 29 -8.23 -5.71 -1.72
C LEU A 29 -7.10 -6.49 -1.04
N ASP A 30 -7.18 -6.69 0.28
CA ASP A 30 -6.20 -7.49 1.05
C ASP A 30 -6.06 -8.90 0.47
N ARG A 31 -7.18 -9.60 0.26
CA ARG A 31 -7.16 -10.98 -0.27
C ARG A 31 -6.47 -11.08 -1.63
N ARG A 32 -6.82 -10.20 -2.56
CA ARG A 32 -6.26 -10.24 -3.93
C ARG A 32 -4.78 -9.87 -3.94
N SER A 33 -4.40 -8.82 -3.21
CA SER A 33 -3.00 -8.44 -3.08
C SER A 33 -2.18 -9.53 -2.38
N TYR A 34 -2.74 -10.23 -1.39
CA TYR A 34 -2.06 -11.33 -0.72
C TYR A 34 -1.78 -12.51 -1.67
N GLN A 35 -2.73 -12.86 -2.55
CA GLN A 35 -2.51 -13.90 -3.56
C GLN A 35 -1.39 -13.56 -4.55
N VAL A 36 -1.18 -12.29 -4.85
CA VAL A 36 -0.03 -11.83 -5.65
C VAL A 36 1.25 -11.95 -4.82
N PHE A 37 1.23 -11.48 -3.57
CA PHE A 37 2.37 -11.59 -2.67
C PHE A 37 2.83 -13.05 -2.46
N GLU A 38 1.91 -13.99 -2.25
CA GLU A 38 2.25 -15.41 -2.05
C GLU A 38 3.07 -15.99 -3.20
N ARG A 39 2.77 -15.58 -4.44
CA ARG A 39 3.52 -16.00 -5.63
C ARG A 39 4.92 -15.38 -5.70
N LEU A 40 5.11 -14.21 -5.10
CA LEU A 40 6.37 -13.46 -5.10
C LEU A 40 7.24 -13.78 -3.87
N ARG A 41 6.64 -14.33 -2.81
CA ARG A 41 7.20 -14.45 -1.46
C ARG A 41 8.62 -15.01 -1.45
N ASP A 42 8.81 -16.18 -2.04
CA ASP A 42 10.10 -16.90 -1.96
C ASP A 42 11.23 -16.14 -2.66
N SER A 43 10.92 -15.44 -3.77
CA SER A 43 11.88 -14.61 -4.50
C SER A 43 12.23 -13.31 -3.75
N LEU A 44 11.25 -12.74 -3.04
CA LEU A 44 11.38 -11.45 -2.38
C LEU A 44 12.03 -11.53 -0.99
N ILE A 45 11.81 -12.60 -0.21
CA ILE A 45 12.39 -12.74 1.14
C ILE A 45 13.92 -12.79 1.09
N ASP A 46 14.49 -13.50 0.11
CA ASP A 46 15.94 -13.71 -0.01
C ASP A 46 16.69 -12.42 -0.38
N ASN A 47 16.12 -11.62 -1.28
CA ASN A 47 16.81 -10.46 -1.88
C ASN A 47 16.36 -9.09 -1.34
N HIS A 48 15.18 -8.99 -0.73
CA HIS A 48 14.51 -7.70 -0.45
C HIS A 48 14.04 -7.56 1.01
N ARG A 49 14.81 -8.11 1.95
CA ARG A 49 14.46 -8.03 3.37
C ARG A 49 14.36 -6.57 3.85
N ASN A 50 13.30 -6.27 4.61
CA ASN A 50 12.90 -4.95 5.13
C ASN A 50 12.46 -3.92 4.08
N TRP A 51 12.30 -4.32 2.81
CA TRP A 51 11.75 -3.44 1.78
C TRP A 51 10.22 -3.38 1.88
N PHE A 52 9.67 -2.31 1.32
CA PHE A 52 8.25 -2.10 1.13
C PHE A 52 7.85 -2.60 -0.25
N LEU A 53 6.81 -3.42 -0.27
CA LEU A 53 6.17 -3.94 -1.46
C LEU A 53 4.76 -3.35 -1.54
N ILE A 54 4.46 -2.70 -2.65
CA ILE A 54 3.13 -2.15 -2.94
C ILE A 54 2.56 -2.90 -4.11
N ILE A 55 1.36 -3.44 -3.96
CA ILE A 55 0.68 -4.23 -4.99
C ILE A 55 -0.58 -3.50 -5.44
N GLU A 56 -0.73 -3.38 -6.75
CA GLU A 56 -1.99 -3.00 -7.40
C GLU A 56 -2.69 -4.31 -7.84
N PRO A 57 -3.79 -4.72 -7.19
CA PRO A 57 -4.35 -6.06 -7.37
C PRO A 57 -5.12 -6.26 -8.70
N ASP A 58 -5.51 -5.20 -9.41
CA ASP A 58 -6.25 -5.31 -10.67
C ASP A 58 -5.34 -5.70 -11.83
N SER A 59 -4.11 -5.17 -11.85
CA SER A 59 -3.06 -5.50 -12.81
C SER A 59 -2.08 -6.55 -12.31
N GLU A 60 -2.06 -6.82 -10.99
CA GLU A 60 -1.03 -7.63 -10.31
C GLU A 60 0.38 -7.04 -10.37
N ASP A 61 0.51 -5.77 -10.81
CA ASP A 61 1.77 -5.06 -10.74
C ASP A 61 2.21 -4.82 -9.30
N TYR A 62 3.52 -4.78 -9.12
CA TYR A 62 4.12 -4.51 -7.83
C TYR A 62 5.32 -3.58 -7.90
N PHE A 63 5.54 -2.86 -6.81
CA PHE A 63 6.57 -1.84 -6.67
C PHE A 63 7.35 -2.08 -5.39
N LEU A 64 8.68 -2.08 -5.51
CA LEU A 64 9.60 -2.34 -4.43
C LEU A 64 10.49 -1.12 -4.18
N ASP A 65 10.68 -0.80 -2.90
CA ASP A 65 11.71 0.13 -2.45
C ASP A 65 12.04 -0.08 -0.97
N LYS A 66 13.22 0.38 -0.54
CA LYS A 66 13.58 0.44 0.89
C LYS A 66 12.79 1.52 1.63
N ASP A 67 12.33 2.55 0.91
CA ASP A 67 11.51 3.63 1.42
C ASP A 67 10.04 3.50 0.97
N GLU A 68 9.12 3.44 1.93
CA GLU A 68 7.69 3.28 1.69
C GLU A 68 7.13 4.36 0.75
N LEU A 69 7.57 5.61 0.92
CA LEU A 69 7.09 6.74 0.15
C LEU A 69 7.58 6.65 -1.30
N VAL A 70 8.81 6.19 -1.52
CA VAL A 70 9.35 6.00 -2.88
C VAL A 70 8.63 4.87 -3.60
N ALA A 71 8.41 3.73 -2.93
CA ALA A 71 7.58 2.65 -3.50
C ALA A 71 6.19 3.16 -3.87
N TYR A 72 5.58 3.98 -3.00
CA TYR A 72 4.24 4.52 -3.22
C TYR A 72 4.19 5.51 -4.38
N GLN A 73 5.20 6.37 -4.51
CA GLN A 73 5.30 7.29 -5.63
C GLN A 73 5.40 6.55 -6.97
N LYS A 74 6.23 5.50 -7.06
CA LYS A 74 6.31 4.63 -8.26
C LYS A 74 4.94 4.03 -8.63
N ALA A 75 4.21 3.54 -7.62
CA ALA A 75 2.87 2.97 -7.83
C ALA A 75 1.87 4.04 -8.31
N ARG A 76 1.88 5.23 -7.70
CA ARG A 76 0.98 6.34 -8.06
C ARG A 76 1.29 6.96 -9.42
N GLU A 77 2.55 6.96 -9.83
CA GLU A 77 2.96 7.43 -11.14
C GLU A 77 2.34 6.56 -12.25
N LYS A 78 2.40 5.23 -12.08
CA LYS A 78 1.81 4.29 -13.04
C LYS A 78 0.29 4.19 -12.93
N TYR A 79 -0.24 4.21 -11.70
CA TYR A 79 -1.66 4.05 -11.40
C TYR A 79 -2.19 5.23 -10.55
N PRO A 80 -2.44 6.41 -11.14
CA PRO A 80 -2.86 7.60 -10.39
C PRO A 80 -4.11 7.40 -9.53
N GLN A 81 -5.06 6.58 -10.01
CA GLN A 81 -6.30 6.23 -9.29
C GLN A 81 -6.30 4.81 -8.73
N GLY A 82 -5.15 4.12 -8.77
CA GLY A 82 -5.02 2.75 -8.28
C GLY A 82 -5.35 2.63 -6.79
N LYS A 83 -5.90 1.47 -6.43
CA LYS A 83 -6.02 1.02 -5.05
C LYS A 83 -4.84 0.10 -4.77
N PHE A 84 -4.15 0.34 -3.67
CA PHE A 84 -2.93 -0.40 -3.37
C PHE A 84 -3.00 -1.05 -2.01
N PHE A 85 -2.29 -2.16 -1.88
CA PHE A 85 -2.02 -2.78 -0.59
C PHE A 85 -0.52 -2.80 -0.32
N PHE A 86 -0.15 -2.58 0.94
CA PHE A 86 1.23 -2.41 1.36
C PHE A 86 1.67 -3.61 2.19
N PHE A 87 2.85 -4.13 1.88
CA PHE A 87 3.50 -5.20 2.61
C PHE A 87 4.91 -4.74 3.00
N ARG A 88 5.38 -5.14 4.19
CA ARG A 88 6.78 -5.04 4.56
C ARG A 88 7.40 -6.43 4.63
N ILE A 89 8.42 -6.66 3.82
CA ILE A 89 9.08 -7.96 3.72
C ILE A 89 9.96 -8.18 4.97
N ASN A 90 9.75 -9.27 5.71
CA ASN A 90 10.56 -9.69 6.86
C ASN A 90 11.06 -11.14 6.67
N GLU A 91 11.84 -11.66 7.64
CA GLU A 91 12.46 -13.00 7.55
C GLU A 91 11.47 -14.15 7.38
N THR A 92 10.25 -14.02 7.92
CA THR A 92 9.24 -15.07 7.86
C THR A 92 8.21 -14.82 6.75
N GLY A 93 8.31 -13.72 6.00
CA GLY A 93 7.28 -13.29 5.04
C GLY A 93 6.93 -11.81 5.19
N VAL A 94 5.71 -11.51 5.63
CA VAL A 94 5.26 -10.13 5.85
C VAL A 94 5.20 -9.83 7.35
N SER A 95 5.75 -8.69 7.77
CA SER A 95 5.44 -8.10 9.08
C SER A 95 4.42 -6.99 8.91
N GLY A 96 3.24 -7.17 9.52
CA GLY A 96 2.23 -6.11 9.65
C GLY A 96 1.42 -5.89 8.38
N ARG A 97 0.13 -6.24 8.44
CA ARG A 97 -0.90 -5.49 7.73
C ARG A 97 -0.99 -4.14 8.47
N ILE A 98 -0.33 -3.11 7.96
CA ILE A 98 -0.35 -1.76 8.56
C ILE A 98 -1.63 -1.04 8.15
#